data_AF-A0A6A6RI25-F1
#
_entry.id   AF-A0A6A6RI25-F1
#
_cell.length_a   1.000
_cell.length_b   1.000
_cell.length_c   1.000
_cell.angle_alpha   90.00
_cell.angle_beta   90.00
_cell.angle_gamma   90.00
#
_symmetry.space_group_name_H-M   'P 1'
#
loop_
_entity.id
_entity.type
_entity.pdbx_description
1 polymer ?
#
loop_
_entity_poly.entity_id
_entity_poly.type
_entity_poly.pdbx_seq_one_letter_code
_entity_poly.pdbx_strand_id
1 'polypeptide(L)'
;MDALVSNWETARFCLYACEPNWVYSICNLYGMPGAVVYDRFFKTDRLRDILSKFKRLWYSDFTTPDGSIVALRSGLAGIQMPISGACVTASTAVQCAAVFPEYSDQLWAITKREHTERDENGKTTGLKLGAGDHVDAGLYTMHPEAMPGKTWVYMAAKEKGDRDLASHLAESVSAAAGPLLSDGCGGTYAARNSTLNNTAFANARFNEVVVAKAWSRGEDLDLVLYNGAGKGTFYLSIQRLKPGMRYKWEEGVGGEFVADEKGNAAVGVWVEGRTPVHIKLVG
;
A
#
# COMPACT_ATOMS: atom_id res chain seq x y z
N MET A 1 23.70 -3.57 1.17
CA MET A 1 23.67 -3.20 2.60
C MET A 1 24.74 -2.16 2.92
N ASP A 2 26.02 -2.40 2.60
CA ASP A 2 27.12 -1.47 2.95
C ASP A 2 26.89 -0.03 2.48
N ALA A 3 26.35 0.17 1.28
CA ALA A 3 26.03 1.50 0.76
C ALA A 3 24.96 2.23 1.61
N LEU A 4 23.94 1.52 2.10
CA LEU A 4 22.90 2.12 2.95
C LEU A 4 23.48 2.56 4.29
N VAL A 5 24.26 1.68 4.92
CA VAL A 5 24.98 1.93 6.18
C VAL A 5 25.89 3.16 6.05
N SER A 6 26.77 3.18 5.03
CA SER A 6 27.68 4.30 4.80
C SER A 6 26.94 5.62 4.56
N ASN A 7 25.82 5.59 3.83
CA ASN A 7 25.01 6.78 3.61
C ASN A 7 24.40 7.32 4.92
N TRP A 8 23.86 6.46 5.78
CA TRP A 8 23.28 6.89 7.06
C TRP A 8 24.32 7.35 8.08
N GLU A 9 25.51 6.74 8.08
CA GLU A 9 26.61 7.14 8.96
C GLU A 9 27.11 8.55 8.62
N THR A 10 27.30 8.81 7.32
CA THR A 10 27.89 10.05 6.81
C THR A 10 26.88 11.18 6.66
N ALA A 11 25.60 10.87 6.48
CA ALA A 11 24.56 11.89 6.35
C ALA A 11 24.38 12.69 7.66
N ARG A 12 24.34 14.02 7.53
CA ARG A 12 24.14 14.98 8.63
C ARG A 12 22.97 14.61 9.53
N PHE A 13 21.84 14.25 8.93
CA PHE A 13 20.60 13.94 9.64
C PHE A 13 20.43 12.45 9.95
N CYS A 14 21.41 11.60 9.63
CA CYS A 14 21.22 10.14 9.55
C CYS A 14 20.09 9.73 8.58
N LEU A 15 19.59 10.67 7.78
CA LEU A 15 18.74 10.47 6.61
C LEU A 15 19.51 11.06 5.43
N TYR A 16 19.68 10.28 4.37
CA TYR A 16 20.41 10.72 3.19
C TYR A 16 19.47 11.21 2.09
N ALA A 17 20.02 12.03 1.21
CA ALA A 17 19.28 12.70 0.16
C ALA A 17 18.96 11.75 -1.01
N CYS A 18 17.74 11.87 -1.57
CA CYS A 18 17.37 11.16 -2.80
C CYS A 18 17.91 11.94 -4.02
N GLU A 19 17.66 13.25 -4.04
CA GLU A 19 18.21 14.21 -4.99
C GLU A 19 19.30 15.06 -4.31
N PRO A 20 20.23 15.69 -5.06
CA PRO A 20 21.27 16.52 -4.47
C PRO A 20 20.72 17.55 -3.48
N ASN A 21 21.14 17.44 -2.21
CA ASN A 21 20.72 18.28 -1.09
C ASN A 21 19.25 18.16 -0.64
N TRP A 22 18.47 17.20 -1.13
CA TRP A 22 17.06 17.05 -0.75
C TRP A 22 16.81 15.74 -0.02
N VAL A 23 16.52 15.85 1.28
CA VAL A 23 16.29 14.73 2.20
C VAL A 23 14.79 14.51 2.35
N TYR A 24 14.32 13.37 1.83
CA TYR A 24 12.93 12.94 1.91
C TYR A 24 12.79 11.91 3.02
N SER A 25 11.83 12.13 3.92
CA SER A 25 11.55 11.21 5.02
C SER A 25 11.10 9.85 4.51
N ILE A 26 10.18 9.82 3.54
CA ILE A 26 9.66 8.57 2.96
C ILE A 26 10.73 7.74 2.22
N CYS A 27 11.66 8.38 1.49
CA CYS A 27 12.76 7.69 0.81
C CYS A 27 13.60 6.86 1.80
N ASN A 28 13.90 7.43 2.96
CA ASN A 28 14.69 6.77 4.00
C ASN A 28 13.91 5.65 4.68
N LEU A 29 12.58 5.78 4.77
CA LEU A 29 11.69 4.72 5.26
C LEU A 29 11.50 3.56 4.27
N TYR A 30 11.88 3.66 3.00
CA TYR A 30 11.98 2.46 2.16
C TYR A 30 13.26 1.66 2.46
N GLY A 31 14.37 2.34 2.74
CA GLY A 31 15.64 1.70 3.04
C GLY A 31 15.70 1.06 4.43
N MET A 32 15.21 1.77 5.46
CA MET A 32 15.40 1.36 6.85
C MET A 32 14.68 0.04 7.23
N PRO A 33 13.39 -0.18 6.92
CA PRO A 33 12.74 -1.46 7.18
C PRO A 33 13.43 -2.63 6.46
N GLY A 34 13.83 -2.44 5.20
CA GLY A 34 14.58 -3.45 4.45
C GLY A 34 15.93 -3.80 5.12
N ALA A 35 16.60 -2.80 5.66
CA ALA A 35 17.84 -2.97 6.40
C ALA A 35 17.63 -3.69 7.75
N VAL A 36 16.52 -3.42 8.47
CA VAL A 36 16.14 -4.13 9.70
C VAL A 36 15.85 -5.61 9.40
N VAL A 37 15.13 -5.89 8.30
CA VAL A 37 14.89 -7.26 7.82
C VAL A 37 16.20 -7.96 7.47
N TYR A 38 17.13 -7.26 6.81
CA TYR A 38 18.46 -7.78 6.47
C TYR A 38 19.23 -8.22 7.72
N ASP A 39 19.37 -7.34 8.72
CA ASP A 39 20.09 -7.66 9.96
C ASP A 39 19.47 -8.87 10.66
N ARG A 40 18.13 -8.96 10.70
CA ARG A 40 17.42 -10.10 11.29
C ARG A 40 17.65 -11.40 10.51
N PHE A 41 17.57 -11.37 9.19
CA PHE A 41 17.66 -12.57 8.35
C PHE A 41 19.10 -13.12 8.30
N PHE A 42 20.08 -12.24 8.09
CA PHE A 42 21.49 -12.61 8.01
C PHE A 42 22.18 -12.66 9.37
N LYS A 43 21.46 -12.35 10.45
CA LYS A 43 21.98 -12.30 11.82
C LYS A 43 23.19 -11.36 11.95
N THR A 44 23.11 -10.22 11.27
CA THR A 44 24.08 -9.13 11.39
C THR A 44 23.57 -8.06 12.34
N ASP A 45 24.45 -7.12 12.68
CA ASP A 45 24.18 -6.10 13.70
C ASP A 45 24.65 -4.72 13.19
N ARG A 46 24.47 -4.50 11.90
CA ARG A 46 24.99 -3.32 11.19
C ARG A 46 24.20 -2.05 11.55
N LEU A 47 22.98 -2.19 12.06
CA LEU A 47 22.11 -1.07 12.41
C LEU A 47 22.13 -0.70 13.89
N ARG A 48 22.92 -1.37 14.75
CA ARG A 48 22.90 -1.16 16.21
C ARG A 48 22.92 0.33 16.60
N ASP A 49 23.90 1.05 16.10
CA ASP A 49 24.09 2.47 16.43
C ASP A 49 23.29 3.39 15.48
N ILE A 50 23.14 2.97 14.23
CA ILE A 50 22.44 3.74 13.18
C ILE A 50 20.97 3.88 13.53
N LEU A 51 20.30 2.82 13.96
CA LEU A 51 18.88 2.85 14.26
C LEU A 51 18.58 3.82 15.41
N SER A 52 19.40 3.79 16.47
CA SER A 52 19.26 4.71 17.60
C SER A 52 19.46 6.18 17.18
N LYS A 53 20.48 6.46 16.38
CA LYS A 53 20.74 7.80 15.83
C LYS A 53 19.62 8.26 14.88
N PHE A 54 19.16 7.36 14.01
CA PHE A 54 18.08 7.59 13.05
C PHE A 54 16.80 7.98 13.77
N LYS A 55 16.39 7.22 14.80
CA LYS A 55 15.19 7.52 15.59
C LYS A 55 15.27 8.89 16.28
N ARG A 56 16.40 9.18 16.91
CA ARG A 56 16.59 10.46 17.61
C ARG A 56 16.49 11.64 16.64
N LEU A 57 17.21 11.59 15.52
CA LEU A 57 17.23 12.67 14.53
C LEU A 57 15.92 12.78 13.74
N TRP A 58 15.20 11.68 13.59
CA TRP A 58 13.84 11.69 13.06
C TRP A 58 12.93 12.60 13.90
N TYR A 59 12.88 12.38 15.22
CA TYR A 59 12.04 13.18 16.11
C TYR A 59 12.50 14.64 16.24
N SER A 60 13.81 14.93 16.20
CA SER A 60 14.30 16.30 16.34
C SER A 60 14.19 17.13 15.04
N ASP A 61 14.43 16.51 13.89
CA ASP A 61 14.60 17.24 12.62
C ASP A 61 13.49 16.95 11.60
N PHE A 62 12.77 15.84 11.74
CA PHE A 62 11.74 15.41 10.80
C PHE A 62 10.34 15.28 11.40
N THR A 63 10.15 15.64 12.67
CA THR A 63 8.82 15.73 13.28
C THR A 63 8.51 17.18 13.59
N THR A 64 7.34 17.65 13.18
CA THR A 64 6.87 19.01 13.47
C THR A 64 6.36 19.13 14.92
N PRO A 65 6.24 20.34 15.49
CA PRO A 65 5.82 20.52 16.89
C PRO A 65 4.44 19.94 17.24
N ASP A 66 3.55 19.82 16.25
CA ASP A 66 2.23 19.18 16.38
C ASP A 66 2.28 17.64 16.26
N GLY A 67 3.47 17.07 16.08
CA GLY A 67 3.71 15.65 15.95
C GLY A 67 3.54 15.10 14.53
N SER A 68 3.29 15.95 13.53
CA SER A 68 3.24 15.54 12.13
C SER A 68 4.65 15.34 11.54
N ILE A 69 4.71 14.99 10.25
CA ILE A 69 5.95 14.67 9.55
C ILE A 69 6.44 15.84 8.69
N VAL A 70 7.74 16.09 8.73
CA VAL A 70 8.45 16.89 7.73
C VAL A 70 8.74 16.01 6.52
N ALA A 71 8.02 16.24 5.42
CA ALA A 71 8.17 15.44 4.20
C ALA A 71 9.56 15.60 3.55
N LEU A 72 10.05 16.84 3.53
CA LEU A 72 11.20 17.25 2.76
C LEU A 72 11.99 18.35 3.48
N ARG A 73 13.30 18.13 3.62
CA ARG A 73 14.24 19.09 4.21
C ARG A 73 15.50 19.21 3.34
N SER A 74 16.02 20.44 3.22
CA SER A 74 17.31 20.68 2.58
C SER A 74 18.46 20.16 3.44
N GLY A 75 19.29 19.28 2.88
CA GLY A 75 20.53 18.80 3.49
C GLY A 75 21.56 19.91 3.74
N LEU A 76 21.59 20.91 2.84
CA LEU A 76 22.54 22.02 2.88
C LEU A 76 22.07 23.11 3.85
N ALA A 77 20.92 23.72 3.57
CA ALA A 77 20.43 24.88 4.32
C ALA A 77 19.57 24.50 5.55
N GLY A 78 19.16 23.24 5.67
CA GLY A 78 18.25 22.80 6.74
C GLY A 78 16.81 23.27 6.55
N ILE A 79 16.48 23.94 5.45
CA ILE A 79 15.15 24.50 5.18
C ILE A 79 14.12 23.36 5.03
N GLN A 80 13.03 23.45 5.79
CA GLN A 80 11.85 22.60 5.62
C GLN A 80 10.97 23.15 4.50
N MET A 81 10.57 22.28 3.57
CA MET A 81 9.57 22.63 2.56
C MET A 81 8.16 22.43 3.13
N PRO A 82 7.20 23.32 2.84
CA PRO A 82 5.83 23.25 3.36
C PRO A 82 4.99 22.20 2.62
N ILE A 83 5.54 21.00 2.40
CA ILE A 83 4.85 19.88 1.78
C ILE A 83 4.12 19.12 2.89
N SER A 84 2.81 19.16 2.85
CA SER A 84 1.90 18.49 3.78
C SER A 84 0.68 17.97 3.03
N GLY A 85 -0.10 17.09 3.67
CA GLY A 85 -1.30 16.49 3.09
C GLY A 85 -1.57 15.10 3.65
N ALA A 86 -2.74 14.58 3.30
CA ALA A 86 -3.17 13.25 3.68
C ALA A 86 -2.22 12.17 3.13
N CYS A 87 -1.76 12.35 1.89
CA CYS A 87 -0.78 11.50 1.22
C CYS A 87 0.50 11.34 2.05
N VAL A 88 1.08 12.45 2.50
CA VAL A 88 2.35 12.48 3.22
C VAL A 88 2.21 11.79 4.58
N THR A 89 1.20 12.16 5.36
CA THR A 89 0.99 11.61 6.70
C THR A 89 0.63 10.13 6.65
N ALA A 90 -0.29 9.73 5.76
CA ALA A 90 -0.74 8.35 5.61
C ALA A 90 0.35 7.43 5.07
N SER A 91 1.06 7.85 4.01
CA SER A 91 2.15 7.04 3.45
C SER A 91 3.28 6.84 4.46
N THR A 92 3.66 7.91 5.19
CA THR A 92 4.66 7.81 6.24
C THR A 92 4.21 6.88 7.36
N ALA A 93 2.93 6.96 7.79
CA ALA A 93 2.37 6.06 8.79
C ALA A 93 2.54 4.59 8.39
N VAL A 94 2.25 4.23 7.14
CA VAL A 94 2.45 2.86 6.65
C VAL A 94 3.94 2.49 6.68
N GLN A 95 4.79 3.31 6.07
CA GLN A 95 6.20 2.94 5.85
C GLN A 95 7.02 2.90 7.14
N CYS A 96 6.66 3.71 8.14
CA CYS A 96 7.38 3.73 9.40
C CYS A 96 6.94 2.64 10.38
N ALA A 97 5.82 1.93 10.14
CA ALA A 97 5.22 0.99 11.11
C ALA A 97 6.20 -0.07 11.63
N ALA A 98 7.06 -0.62 10.77
CA ALA A 98 8.03 -1.65 11.15
C ALA A 98 9.18 -1.12 12.02
N VAL A 99 9.47 0.18 11.96
CA VAL A 99 10.62 0.82 12.62
C VAL A 99 10.18 1.68 13.81
N PHE A 100 9.00 2.29 13.71
CA PHE A 100 8.39 3.24 14.63
C PHE A 100 6.88 2.97 14.78
N PRO A 101 6.47 1.87 15.45
CA PRO A 101 5.05 1.55 15.57
C PRO A 101 4.25 2.67 16.27
N GLU A 102 4.81 3.31 17.30
CA GLU A 102 4.14 4.38 18.04
C GLU A 102 3.97 5.66 17.20
N TYR A 103 5.00 6.03 16.43
CA TYR A 103 4.92 7.19 15.53
C TYR A 103 3.98 6.93 14.36
N SER A 104 3.95 5.68 13.87
CA SER A 104 3.01 5.23 12.85
C SER A 104 1.57 5.39 13.33
N ASP A 105 1.26 5.02 14.57
CA ASP A 105 -0.07 5.20 15.17
C ASP A 105 -0.41 6.68 15.38
N GLN A 106 0.57 7.50 15.80
CA GLN A 106 0.41 8.94 15.93
C GLN A 106 0.09 9.61 14.60
N LEU A 107 0.86 9.32 13.55
CA LEU A 107 0.61 9.86 12.21
C LEU A 107 -0.75 9.39 11.68
N TRP A 108 -1.14 8.15 11.95
CA TRP A 108 -2.46 7.67 11.58
C TRP A 108 -3.58 8.42 12.30
N ALA A 109 -3.42 8.70 13.60
CA ALA A 109 -4.37 9.51 14.36
C ALA A 109 -4.49 10.93 13.78
N ILE A 110 -3.37 11.54 13.39
CA ILE A 110 -3.33 12.84 12.70
C ILE A 110 -4.06 12.74 11.36
N THR A 111 -3.77 11.73 10.54
CA THR A 111 -4.46 11.53 9.25
C THR A 111 -5.97 11.45 9.43
N LYS A 112 -6.46 10.66 10.40
CA LYS A 112 -7.89 10.56 10.67
C LYS A 112 -8.48 11.89 11.13
N ARG A 113 -7.80 12.61 12.02
CA ARG A 113 -8.31 13.86 12.59
C ARG A 113 -8.34 15.00 11.56
N GLU A 114 -7.25 15.18 10.82
CA GLU A 114 -7.04 16.34 9.96
C GLU A 114 -7.56 16.14 8.54
N HIS A 115 -7.57 14.90 8.04
CA HIS A 115 -7.81 14.62 6.63
C HIS A 115 -9.06 13.80 6.32
N THR A 116 -9.88 13.47 7.32
CA THR A 116 -11.16 12.76 7.10
C THR A 116 -12.35 13.63 7.48
N GLU A 117 -13.46 13.41 6.78
CA GLU A 117 -14.78 13.95 7.12
C GLU A 117 -15.64 12.80 7.64
N ARG A 118 -16.39 13.08 8.71
CA ARG A 118 -17.27 12.11 9.37
C ARG A 118 -18.62 12.76 9.66
N ASP A 119 -19.68 11.96 9.58
CA ASP A 119 -21.01 12.37 10.00
C ASP A 119 -21.17 12.37 11.53
N GLU A 120 -22.36 12.73 12.00
CA GLU A 120 -22.73 12.75 13.42
C GLU A 120 -22.62 11.38 14.12
N ASN A 121 -22.70 10.29 13.35
CA ASN A 121 -22.55 8.92 13.83
C ASN A 121 -21.10 8.42 13.75
N GLY A 122 -20.17 9.27 13.33
CA GLY A 122 -18.75 8.96 13.20
C GLY A 122 -18.39 8.18 11.93
N LYS A 123 -19.32 7.97 11.00
CA LYS A 123 -19.07 7.28 9.73
C LYS A 123 -18.33 8.20 8.75
N THR A 124 -17.33 7.68 8.05
CA THR A 124 -16.60 8.46 7.04
C THR A 124 -17.51 8.87 5.87
N THR A 125 -17.50 10.17 5.55
CA THR A 125 -18.23 10.78 4.44
C THR A 125 -17.32 11.33 3.35
N GLY A 126 -16.04 11.57 3.65
CA GLY A 126 -15.11 12.15 2.68
C GLY A 126 -13.67 12.29 3.20
N LEU A 127 -12.82 12.87 2.35
CA LEU A 127 -11.45 13.27 2.68
C LEU A 127 -11.25 14.76 2.45
N LYS A 128 -10.48 15.40 3.34
CA LYS A 128 -9.99 16.77 3.16
C LYS A 128 -8.62 16.72 2.49
N LEU A 129 -8.62 16.81 1.16
CA LEU A 129 -7.41 16.75 0.34
C LEU A 129 -6.98 18.15 -0.07
N GLY A 130 -5.67 18.41 0.03
CA GLY A 130 -5.04 19.64 -0.45
C GLY A 130 -4.33 19.44 -1.77
N ALA A 131 -3.77 20.52 -2.33
CA ALA A 131 -3.02 20.46 -3.59
C ALA A 131 -1.89 19.40 -3.58
N GLY A 132 -1.22 19.21 -2.44
CA GLY A 132 -0.17 18.18 -2.31
C GLY A 132 -0.67 16.75 -2.55
N ASP A 133 -1.94 16.47 -2.28
CA ASP A 133 -2.55 15.13 -2.43
C ASP A 133 -2.87 14.78 -3.90
N HIS A 134 -2.82 15.78 -4.78
CA HIS A 134 -2.94 15.59 -6.22
C HIS A 134 -1.60 15.28 -6.89
N VAL A 135 -0.47 15.51 -6.22
CA VAL A 135 0.85 15.33 -6.84
C VAL A 135 1.11 13.85 -7.13
N ASP A 136 1.25 13.51 -8.41
CA ASP A 136 1.81 12.24 -8.84
C ASP A 136 3.32 12.42 -9.07
N ALA A 137 4.11 12.04 -8.06
CA ALA A 137 5.57 12.19 -8.09
C ALA A 137 6.26 11.39 -9.20
N GLY A 138 5.64 10.29 -9.70
CA GLY A 138 6.25 9.49 -10.76
C GLY A 138 5.97 10.02 -12.17
N LEU A 139 4.94 10.86 -12.34
CA LEU A 139 4.65 11.57 -13.59
C LEU A 139 5.05 13.05 -13.56
N TYR A 140 5.36 13.60 -12.38
CA TYR A 140 5.57 15.04 -12.15
C TYR A 140 4.37 15.88 -12.58
N THR A 141 3.15 15.34 -12.39
CA THR A 141 1.89 16.01 -12.75
C THR A 141 0.93 16.01 -11.57
N MET A 142 -0.15 16.79 -11.72
CA MET A 142 -1.26 16.81 -10.77
C MET A 142 -2.36 15.89 -11.30
N HIS A 143 -2.72 14.88 -10.54
CA HIS A 143 -3.84 14.01 -10.87
C HIS A 143 -5.16 14.73 -10.55
N PRO A 144 -6.10 14.88 -11.50
CA PRO A 144 -7.31 15.69 -11.31
C PRO A 144 -8.18 15.18 -10.14
N GLU A 145 -8.27 13.86 -9.97
CA GLU A 145 -9.10 13.22 -8.94
C GLU A 145 -8.37 12.93 -7.61
N ALA A 146 -7.17 13.49 -7.40
CA ALA A 146 -6.33 13.23 -6.22
C ALA A 146 -6.11 11.73 -5.92
N MET A 147 -6.03 10.90 -6.97
CA MET A 147 -5.84 9.46 -6.79
C MET A 147 -4.60 9.11 -5.97
N PRO A 148 -3.43 9.78 -6.13
CA PRO A 148 -2.26 9.53 -5.28
C PRO A 148 -2.59 9.66 -3.79
N GLY A 149 -3.16 10.78 -3.36
CA GLY A 149 -3.55 10.97 -1.96
C GLY A 149 -4.57 9.95 -1.46
N LYS A 150 -5.65 9.71 -2.23
CA LYS A 150 -6.68 8.73 -1.88
C LYS A 150 -6.10 7.32 -1.72
N THR A 151 -5.18 6.93 -2.61
CA THR A 151 -4.58 5.59 -2.62
C THR A 151 -3.70 5.35 -1.38
N TRP A 152 -2.90 6.33 -0.99
CA TRP A 152 -2.07 6.23 0.22
C TRP A 152 -2.91 6.20 1.50
N VAL A 153 -3.97 7.00 1.58
CA VAL A 153 -4.92 6.93 2.71
C VAL A 153 -5.64 5.59 2.73
N TYR A 154 -6.05 5.06 1.56
CA TYR A 154 -6.69 3.75 1.45
C TYR A 154 -5.76 2.63 1.93
N MET A 155 -4.49 2.64 1.50
CA MET A 155 -3.48 1.69 1.98
C MET A 155 -3.30 1.78 3.50
N ALA A 156 -3.16 3.00 4.03
CA ALA A 156 -2.99 3.22 5.46
C ALA A 156 -4.21 2.75 6.28
N ALA A 157 -5.42 3.01 5.80
CA ALA A 157 -6.65 2.54 6.44
C ALA A 157 -6.66 1.02 6.55
N LYS A 158 -6.26 0.32 5.48
CA LYS A 158 -6.17 -1.14 5.50
C LYS A 158 -5.07 -1.67 6.41
N GLU A 159 -3.89 -1.08 6.36
CA GLU A 159 -2.76 -1.45 7.23
C GLU A 159 -3.13 -1.28 8.72
N LYS A 160 -3.88 -0.22 9.02
CA LYS A 160 -4.32 0.12 10.39
C LYS A 160 -5.64 -0.53 10.80
N GLY A 161 -6.25 -1.35 9.94
CA GLY A 161 -7.52 -2.03 10.21
C GLY A 161 -8.76 -1.13 10.29
N ASP A 162 -8.69 0.11 9.77
CA ASP A 162 -9.83 1.03 9.69
C ASP A 162 -10.75 0.67 8.51
N ARG A 163 -11.70 -0.22 8.80
CA ARG A 163 -12.61 -0.78 7.78
C ARG A 163 -13.60 0.23 7.22
N ASP A 164 -14.03 1.20 8.03
CA ASP A 164 -14.99 2.23 7.62
C ASP A 164 -14.38 3.12 6.53
N LEU A 165 -13.20 3.69 6.82
CA LEU A 165 -12.48 4.51 5.86
C LEU A 165 -12.00 3.70 4.64
N ALA A 166 -11.53 2.47 4.85
CA ALA A 166 -11.13 1.60 3.75
C ALA A 166 -12.31 1.30 2.79
N SER A 167 -13.49 0.99 3.33
CA SER A 167 -14.69 0.73 2.53
C SER A 167 -15.13 1.97 1.76
N HIS A 168 -15.09 3.15 2.40
CA HIS A 168 -15.43 4.40 1.74
C HIS A 168 -14.48 4.73 0.57
N LEU A 169 -13.18 4.46 0.74
CA LEU A 169 -12.18 4.78 -0.28
C LEU A 169 -12.06 3.76 -1.40
N ALA A 170 -12.44 2.49 -1.19
CA ALA A 170 -12.33 1.45 -2.20
C ALA A 170 -13.04 1.84 -3.52
N GLU A 171 -14.26 2.38 -3.42
CA GLU A 171 -15.04 2.85 -4.57
C GLU A 171 -14.45 4.13 -5.18
N SER A 172 -14.10 5.11 -4.35
CA SER A 172 -13.54 6.40 -4.80
C SER A 172 -12.20 6.24 -5.53
N VAL A 173 -11.30 5.39 -5.02
CA VAL A 173 -10.01 5.12 -5.64
C VAL A 173 -10.19 4.34 -6.95
N SER A 174 -11.10 3.36 -6.98
CA SER A 174 -11.40 2.60 -8.20
C SER A 174 -12.01 3.48 -9.29
N ALA A 175 -12.91 4.40 -8.92
CA ALA A 175 -13.46 5.39 -9.84
C ALA A 175 -12.37 6.33 -10.39
N ALA A 176 -11.48 6.82 -9.52
CA ALA A 176 -10.36 7.68 -9.91
C ALA A 176 -9.32 6.99 -10.80
N ALA A 177 -9.15 5.66 -10.65
CA ALA A 177 -8.29 4.86 -11.51
C ALA A 177 -8.78 4.80 -12.98
N GLY A 178 -10.09 4.95 -13.17
CA GLY A 178 -10.73 4.78 -14.47
C GLY A 178 -10.61 3.35 -15.02
N PRO A 179 -10.86 3.14 -16.32
CA PRO A 179 -10.69 1.84 -16.94
C PRO A 179 -9.23 1.35 -16.83
N LEU A 180 -9.05 0.18 -16.23
CA LEU A 180 -7.75 -0.46 -16.14
C LEU A 180 -7.37 -1.04 -17.51
N LEU A 181 -6.13 -0.81 -17.92
CA LEU A 181 -5.55 -1.38 -19.13
C LEU A 181 -4.79 -2.66 -18.79
N SER A 182 -4.79 -3.63 -19.70
CA SER A 182 -3.97 -4.84 -19.59
C SER A 182 -2.53 -4.54 -19.99
N ASP A 183 -1.57 -5.12 -19.27
CA ASP A 183 -0.15 -5.11 -19.63
C ASP A 183 0.22 -6.23 -20.63
N GLY A 184 -0.73 -7.07 -21.03
CA GLY A 184 -0.52 -8.22 -21.90
C GLY A 184 0.14 -9.44 -21.22
N CYS A 185 0.56 -9.30 -19.96
CA CYS A 185 1.20 -10.34 -19.14
C CYS A 185 0.29 -10.83 -18.00
N GLY A 186 -0.97 -10.38 -17.96
CA GLY A 186 -1.99 -10.75 -16.98
C GLY A 186 -2.18 -9.73 -15.87
N GLY A 187 -1.38 -8.66 -15.85
CA GLY A 187 -1.55 -7.52 -14.95
C GLY A 187 -2.45 -6.45 -15.55
N THR A 188 -2.95 -5.57 -14.68
CA THR A 188 -3.75 -4.41 -15.08
C THR A 188 -3.28 -3.15 -14.38
N TYR A 189 -3.32 -2.02 -15.06
CA TYR A 189 -2.87 -0.73 -14.51
C TYR A 189 -3.78 0.42 -14.93
N ALA A 190 -3.81 1.47 -14.12
CA ALA A 190 -4.50 2.72 -14.41
C ALA A 190 -3.58 3.61 -15.27
N ALA A 191 -4.00 3.89 -16.51
CA ALA A 191 -3.16 4.52 -17.52
C ALA A 191 -2.72 5.95 -17.20
N ARG A 192 -3.49 6.67 -16.38
CA ARG A 192 -3.24 8.07 -16.00
C ARG A 192 -2.38 8.22 -14.74
N ASN A 193 -1.79 7.13 -14.28
CA ASN A 193 -1.00 7.10 -13.06
C ASN A 193 0.41 6.65 -13.34
N SER A 194 1.35 7.18 -12.56
CA SER A 194 2.72 6.67 -12.56
C SER A 194 2.78 5.21 -12.12
N THR A 195 3.91 4.57 -12.39
CA THR A 195 4.24 3.26 -11.84
C THR A 195 4.19 3.25 -10.32
N LEU A 196 4.63 4.34 -9.67
CA LEU A 196 4.59 4.47 -8.21
C LEU A 196 3.14 4.39 -7.70
N ASN A 197 2.24 5.19 -8.27
CA ASN A 197 0.85 5.22 -7.82
C ASN A 197 0.10 3.93 -8.19
N ASN A 198 0.38 3.33 -9.35
CA ASN A 198 -0.13 2.01 -9.70
C ASN A 198 0.33 0.92 -8.71
N THR A 199 1.59 0.98 -8.26
CA THR A 199 2.10 0.05 -7.25
C THR A 199 1.40 0.26 -5.90
N ALA A 200 1.20 1.51 -5.49
CA ALA A 200 0.47 1.82 -4.27
C ALA A 200 -0.99 1.33 -4.34
N PHE A 201 -1.65 1.50 -5.49
CA PHE A 201 -3.00 1.01 -5.73
C PHE A 201 -3.09 -0.51 -5.71
N ALA A 202 -2.14 -1.19 -6.35
CA ALA A 202 -2.04 -2.65 -6.32
C ALA A 202 -1.84 -3.16 -4.88
N ASN A 203 -0.90 -2.57 -4.12
CA ASN A 203 -0.64 -2.93 -2.72
C ASN A 203 -1.87 -2.70 -1.82
N ALA A 204 -2.55 -1.56 -2.00
CA ALA A 204 -3.76 -1.26 -1.26
C ALA A 204 -4.84 -2.32 -1.54
N ARG A 205 -4.96 -2.85 -2.75
CA ARG A 205 -5.90 -3.94 -3.07
C ARG A 205 -5.41 -5.33 -2.65
N PHE A 206 -4.10 -5.57 -2.66
CA PHE A 206 -3.50 -6.87 -2.33
C PHE A 206 -3.84 -7.32 -0.90
N ASN A 207 -4.00 -6.39 0.04
CA ASN A 207 -4.28 -6.68 1.44
C ASN A 207 -5.70 -7.24 1.73
N GLU A 208 -6.49 -7.62 0.73
CA GLU A 208 -7.81 -8.24 0.93
C GLU A 208 -7.72 -9.75 1.15
N VAL A 209 -6.95 -10.44 0.30
CA VAL A 209 -6.76 -11.90 0.35
C VAL A 209 -5.33 -12.26 -0.01
N VAL A 210 -4.68 -13.03 0.86
CA VAL A 210 -3.36 -13.60 0.62
C VAL A 210 -3.51 -14.97 -0.03
N VAL A 211 -2.86 -15.14 -1.19
CA VAL A 211 -2.76 -16.44 -1.87
C VAL A 211 -1.52 -17.17 -1.34
N ALA A 212 -1.73 -18.12 -0.43
CA ALA A 212 -0.66 -18.92 0.15
C ALA A 212 -0.24 -20.13 -0.71
N LYS A 213 -1.15 -20.58 -1.60
CA LYS A 213 -0.88 -21.60 -2.63
C LYS A 213 -1.70 -21.23 -3.87
N ALA A 214 -1.07 -21.31 -5.04
CA ALA A 214 -1.77 -21.38 -6.32
C ALA A 214 -1.03 -22.37 -7.22
N TRP A 215 -1.67 -23.49 -7.55
CA TRP A 215 -1.09 -24.54 -8.36
C TRP A 215 -2.10 -25.05 -9.38
N SER A 216 -1.71 -25.13 -10.65
CA SER A 216 -2.55 -25.67 -11.71
C SER A 216 -1.85 -26.84 -12.40
N ARG A 217 -2.61 -27.87 -12.77
CA ARG A 217 -2.13 -28.96 -13.64
C ARG A 217 -2.64 -28.83 -15.08
N GLY A 218 -3.22 -27.69 -15.43
CA GLY A 218 -3.77 -27.41 -16.77
C GLY A 218 -5.27 -27.67 -16.92
N GLU A 219 -5.86 -28.49 -16.05
CA GLU A 219 -7.31 -28.79 -16.05
C GLU A 219 -8.04 -28.32 -14.78
N ASP A 220 -7.26 -27.99 -13.76
CA ASP A 220 -7.70 -27.58 -12.44
C ASP A 220 -6.87 -26.41 -11.89
N LEU A 221 -7.35 -25.81 -10.80
CA LEU A 221 -6.62 -24.82 -10.03
C LEU A 221 -6.83 -25.06 -8.54
N ASP A 222 -5.75 -25.44 -7.85
CA ASP A 222 -5.66 -25.51 -6.39
C ASP A 222 -5.23 -24.16 -5.82
N LEU A 223 -6.04 -23.60 -4.93
CA LEU A 223 -5.71 -22.39 -4.17
C LEU A 223 -5.77 -22.65 -2.65
N VAL A 224 -4.95 -21.91 -1.91
CA VAL A 224 -5.13 -21.73 -0.46
C VAL A 224 -5.11 -20.24 -0.19
N LEU A 225 -6.21 -19.73 0.37
CA LEU A 225 -6.44 -18.32 0.60
C LEU A 225 -6.45 -18.02 2.10
N TYR A 226 -6.04 -16.81 2.47
CA TYR A 226 -6.22 -16.25 3.79
C TYR A 226 -6.82 -14.86 3.67
N ASN A 227 -7.84 -14.55 4.48
CA ASN A 227 -8.34 -13.18 4.53
C ASN A 227 -7.31 -12.27 5.21
N GLY A 228 -7.10 -11.07 4.67
CA GLY A 228 -6.20 -10.08 5.27
C GLY A 228 -6.78 -9.51 6.56
N ALA A 229 -7.68 -8.53 6.46
CA ALA A 229 -8.20 -7.80 7.63
C ALA A 229 -9.42 -8.45 8.32
N GLY A 230 -10.19 -9.30 7.63
CA GLY A 230 -11.38 -9.96 8.19
C GLY A 230 -12.06 -10.91 7.21
N LYS A 231 -12.89 -11.83 7.71
CA LYS A 231 -13.61 -12.78 6.85
C LYS A 231 -14.64 -12.09 5.96
N GLY A 232 -14.87 -12.64 4.78
CA GLY A 232 -15.77 -12.04 3.80
C GLY A 232 -15.77 -12.76 2.46
N THR A 233 -16.62 -12.31 1.54
CA THR A 233 -16.57 -12.71 0.12
C THR A 233 -15.59 -11.81 -0.62
N PHE A 234 -14.62 -12.42 -1.28
CA PHE A 234 -13.62 -11.73 -2.08
C PHE A 234 -13.66 -12.20 -3.52
N TYR A 235 -13.53 -11.27 -4.46
CA TYR A 235 -13.59 -11.59 -5.89
C TYR A 235 -12.19 -11.86 -6.45
N LEU A 236 -11.99 -13.09 -6.91
CA LEU A 236 -10.77 -13.52 -7.57
C LEU A 236 -10.95 -13.44 -9.08
N SER A 237 -10.03 -12.76 -9.76
CA SER A 237 -9.94 -12.79 -11.22
C SER A 237 -9.10 -14.00 -11.65
N ILE A 238 -9.70 -14.90 -12.41
CA ILE A 238 -9.05 -16.09 -12.96
C ILE A 238 -8.94 -15.92 -14.47
N GLN A 239 -7.76 -16.17 -15.01
CA GLN A 239 -7.46 -16.05 -16.43
C GLN A 239 -6.93 -17.39 -16.97
N ARG A 240 -6.86 -17.50 -18.30
CA ARG A 240 -6.39 -18.72 -19.01
C ARG A 240 -7.31 -19.93 -18.82
N LEU A 241 -8.59 -19.67 -18.58
CA LEU A 241 -9.64 -20.68 -18.64
C LEU A 241 -9.92 -21.03 -20.10
N LYS A 242 -10.43 -22.24 -20.36
CA LYS A 242 -11.01 -22.59 -21.66
C LYS A 242 -12.27 -21.72 -21.89
N PRO A 243 -12.31 -20.88 -22.96
CA PRO A 243 -13.44 -19.98 -23.20
C PRO A 243 -14.78 -20.71 -23.30
N GLY A 244 -15.84 -20.10 -22.73
CA GLY A 244 -17.21 -20.64 -22.77
C GLY A 244 -17.45 -21.88 -21.90
N MET A 245 -16.43 -22.39 -21.21
CA MET A 245 -16.55 -23.58 -20.37
C MET A 245 -17.00 -23.25 -18.95
N ARG A 246 -17.69 -24.21 -18.32
CA ARG A 246 -18.19 -24.11 -16.95
C ARG A 246 -17.17 -24.68 -15.96
N TYR A 247 -17.04 -24.04 -14.81
CA TYR A 247 -16.16 -24.45 -13.72
C TYR A 247 -16.93 -24.45 -12.41
N LYS A 248 -16.51 -25.27 -11.46
CA LYS A 248 -17.04 -25.30 -10.10
C LYS A 248 -15.96 -25.43 -9.04
N TRP A 249 -16.28 -25.02 -7.83
CA TRP A 249 -15.52 -25.32 -6.62
C TRP A 249 -16.45 -25.70 -5.48
N GLU A 250 -16.02 -26.65 -4.66
CA GLU A 250 -16.86 -27.26 -3.61
C GLU A 250 -16.42 -26.85 -2.19
N GLU A 251 -15.18 -26.38 -2.01
CA GLU A 251 -14.65 -25.99 -0.71
C GLU A 251 -14.97 -24.51 -0.40
N GLY A 252 -15.61 -24.24 0.75
CA GLY A 252 -16.14 -22.94 1.14
C GLY A 252 -17.64 -22.76 0.82
N VAL A 253 -18.10 -21.52 0.64
CA VAL A 253 -19.40 -21.26 -0.02
C VAL A 253 -19.19 -21.58 -1.50
N GLY A 254 -19.31 -22.86 -1.84
CA GLY A 254 -19.09 -23.39 -3.19
C GLY A 254 -19.94 -22.69 -4.25
N GLY A 255 -19.55 -22.84 -5.51
CA GLY A 255 -20.26 -22.20 -6.60
C GLY A 255 -19.83 -22.69 -7.97
N GLU A 256 -20.47 -22.11 -8.98
CA GLU A 256 -20.17 -22.35 -10.39
C GLU A 256 -20.02 -21.02 -11.13
N PHE A 257 -19.21 -21.03 -12.18
CA PHE A 257 -19.06 -19.90 -13.09
C PHE A 257 -18.73 -20.38 -14.50
N VAL A 258 -18.91 -19.49 -15.48
CA VAL A 258 -18.59 -19.73 -16.88
C VAL A 258 -17.48 -18.76 -17.30
N ALA A 259 -16.47 -19.27 -17.99
CA ALA A 259 -15.42 -18.45 -18.57
C ALA A 259 -15.96 -17.61 -19.73
N ASP A 260 -15.58 -16.33 -19.78
CA ASP A 260 -15.88 -15.46 -20.91
C ASP A 260 -15.19 -15.92 -22.21
N GLU A 261 -15.50 -15.25 -23.33
CA GLU A 261 -14.91 -15.55 -24.64
C GLU A 261 -13.38 -15.39 -24.69
N LYS A 262 -12.80 -14.65 -23.73
CA LYS A 262 -11.36 -14.42 -23.59
C LYS A 262 -10.71 -15.38 -22.60
N GLY A 263 -11.45 -16.32 -22.03
CA GLY A 263 -10.94 -17.27 -21.03
C GLY A 263 -10.73 -16.65 -19.65
N ASN A 264 -11.51 -15.63 -19.28
CA ASN A 264 -11.47 -15.01 -17.96
C ASN A 264 -12.77 -15.22 -17.19
N ALA A 265 -12.69 -15.16 -15.87
CA ALA A 265 -13.85 -15.10 -14.98
C ALA A 265 -13.52 -14.34 -13.70
N ALA A 266 -14.52 -13.72 -13.09
CA ALA A 266 -14.45 -13.19 -11.73
C ALA A 266 -15.31 -14.07 -10.81
N VAL A 267 -14.72 -14.58 -9.73
CA VAL A 267 -15.35 -15.57 -8.85
C VAL A 267 -15.36 -15.05 -7.42
N GLY A 268 -16.55 -14.96 -6.81
CA GLY A 268 -16.69 -14.59 -5.40
C GLY A 268 -16.43 -15.79 -4.50
N VAL A 269 -15.40 -15.73 -3.66
CA VAL A 269 -15.04 -16.78 -2.71
C VAL A 269 -15.19 -16.26 -1.29
N TRP A 270 -15.93 -16.97 -0.44
CA TRP A 270 -15.95 -16.71 0.99
C TRP A 270 -14.64 -17.20 1.63
N VAL A 271 -13.90 -16.30 2.27
CA VAL A 271 -12.60 -16.61 2.91
C VAL A 271 -12.70 -16.36 4.41
N GLU A 272 -12.37 -17.37 5.20
CA GLU A 272 -12.27 -17.32 6.67
C GLU A 272 -11.07 -18.14 7.14
N GLY A 273 -10.00 -17.46 7.57
CA GLY A 273 -8.72 -18.09 7.88
C GLY A 273 -8.16 -18.83 6.67
N ARG A 274 -7.53 -19.98 6.90
CA ARG A 274 -7.01 -20.85 5.83
C ARG A 274 -8.19 -21.47 5.06
N THR A 275 -8.43 -20.99 3.84
CA THR A 275 -9.52 -21.43 2.97
C THR A 275 -8.96 -22.10 1.72
N PRO A 276 -8.95 -23.45 1.67
CA PRO A 276 -8.69 -24.20 0.45
C PRO A 276 -9.80 -23.97 -0.58
N VAL A 277 -9.41 -23.83 -1.85
CA VAL A 277 -10.35 -23.74 -2.97
C VAL A 277 -9.80 -24.58 -4.11
N HIS A 278 -10.57 -25.54 -4.57
CA HIS A 278 -10.24 -26.36 -5.74
C HIS A 278 -11.23 -26.10 -6.86
N ILE A 279 -10.77 -25.47 -7.93
CA ILE A 279 -11.56 -25.14 -9.11
C ILE A 279 -11.32 -26.19 -10.18
N LYS A 280 -12.40 -26.80 -10.68
CA LYS A 280 -12.36 -27.83 -11.71
C LYS A 280 -13.40 -27.57 -12.79
N LEU A 281 -13.06 -27.97 -14.02
CA LEU A 281 -13.97 -27.96 -15.15
C LEU A 281 -15.21 -28.82 -14.85
N VAL A 282 -16.38 -28.29 -15.15
CA VAL A 282 -17.63 -29.06 -15.22
C VAL A 282 -17.84 -29.35 -16.71
N GLY A 283 -17.81 -30.63 -17.05
CA GLY A 283 -17.76 -31.12 -18.44
C GLY A 283 -18.78 -30.53 -19.40
#